data_AF-D5AEH5-F1
#
_entry.id   AF-D5AEH5-F1
#
_cell.length_a   1.000
_cell.length_b   1.000
_cell.length_c   1.000
_cell.angle_alpha   90.00
_cell.angle_beta   90.00
_cell.angle_gamma   90.00
#
_symmetry.space_group_name_H-M   'P 1'
#
loop_
_entity.id
_entity.type
_entity.pdbx_description
1 polymer ?
#
loop_
_entity_poly.entity_id
_entity_poly.type
_entity_poly.pdbx_seq_one_letter_code
_entity_poly.pdbx_strand_id
1 'polypeptide(L)'
;MNRMDLSLLVITKGLTKTGDDYAVKAAHVELAERMRKRDAATAPTVGDRVPYVIIKAAKGAKAYEKSEDPIYVLENNIPIDPQYYLENQLSKPLLRIFEPILKNASKELLHGSHTRAVSISTPSNSGIMKFAKKQLSCIGCKTPISKEDQTLCSHCKGREAELYQKTVANVRELEMLFGKLWTQCQRCQASLHQDVLCTSRDCPIFYRRKKAQKDLTEAEVQLERWQF
;
A
#
# COMPACT_ATOMS: atom_id res chain seq x y z
N MET A 1 7.16 2.86 8.49
CA MET A 1 6.69 2.25 7.23
C MET A 1 5.59 1.27 7.56
N ASN A 2 4.50 1.30 6.80
CA ASN A 2 3.51 0.24 6.84
C ASN A 2 4.14 -1.04 6.29
N ARG A 3 4.26 -2.06 7.15
CA ARG A 3 4.93 -3.33 6.81
C ARG A 3 3.98 -4.37 6.19
N MET A 4 2.69 -4.04 6.11
CA MET A 4 1.68 -4.91 5.51
C MET A 4 1.74 -4.80 3.99
N ASP A 5 1.79 -5.95 3.33
CA ASP A 5 1.70 -6.03 1.88
C ASP A 5 0.29 -5.66 1.41
N LEU A 6 0.19 -4.84 0.35
CA LEU A 6 -1.09 -4.44 -0.21
C LEU A 6 -1.88 -5.65 -0.72
N SER A 7 -1.19 -6.69 -1.19
CA SER A 7 -1.82 -7.92 -1.67
C SER A 7 -2.74 -8.58 -0.63
N LEU A 8 -2.42 -8.44 0.66
CA LEU A 8 -3.20 -8.99 1.78
C LEU A 8 -4.45 -8.17 2.10
N LEU A 9 -4.55 -6.96 1.54
CA LEU A 9 -5.65 -6.03 1.79
C LEU A 9 -6.64 -5.97 0.63
N VAL A 10 -6.35 -6.66 -0.49
CA VAL A 10 -7.21 -6.69 -1.66
C VAL A 10 -8.46 -7.51 -1.36
N ILE A 11 -9.62 -6.88 -1.53
CA ILE A 11 -10.93 -7.52 -1.44
C ILE A 11 -11.44 -7.70 -2.87
N THR A 12 -11.93 -8.89 -3.19
CA THR A 12 -12.38 -9.22 -4.55
C THR A 12 -13.85 -9.64 -4.57
N LYS A 13 -14.67 -8.97 -5.38
CA LYS A 13 -16.09 -9.31 -5.59
C LYS A 13 -16.42 -9.47 -7.07
N GLY A 14 -17.31 -10.40 -7.39
CA GLY A 14 -17.79 -10.60 -8.76
C GLY A 14 -18.75 -9.48 -9.18
N LEU A 15 -18.58 -8.96 -10.39
CA LEU A 15 -19.48 -8.00 -11.02
C LEU A 15 -20.56 -8.77 -11.78
N THR A 16 -21.78 -8.80 -11.25
CA THR A 16 -22.87 -9.62 -11.78
C THR A 16 -23.85 -8.86 -12.67
N LYS A 17 -23.90 -7.53 -12.58
CA LYS A 17 -24.81 -6.67 -13.35
C LYS A 17 -24.14 -5.36 -13.74
N THR A 18 -24.76 -4.61 -14.63
CA THR A 18 -24.41 -3.22 -14.96
C THR A 18 -24.91 -2.25 -13.90
N GLY A 19 -24.24 -1.09 -13.76
CA GLY A 19 -24.42 -0.16 -12.63
C GLY A 19 -25.87 0.24 -12.32
N ASP A 20 -26.70 0.41 -13.35
CA ASP A 20 -28.11 0.84 -13.21
C ASP A 20 -29.04 -0.28 -12.70
N ASP A 21 -28.61 -1.54 -12.76
CA ASP A 21 -29.42 -2.69 -12.34
C ASP A 21 -29.20 -3.07 -10.86
N TYR A 22 -28.32 -2.36 -10.15
CA TYR A 22 -28.09 -2.57 -8.73
C TYR A 22 -28.95 -1.63 -7.89
N ALA A 23 -29.88 -2.21 -7.12
CA ALA A 23 -30.71 -1.47 -6.17
C ALA A 23 -29.90 -0.79 -5.03
N VAL A 24 -28.68 -1.26 -4.76
CA VAL A 24 -27.81 -0.74 -3.69
C VAL A 24 -26.43 -0.45 -4.25
N LYS A 25 -25.93 0.75 -3.97
CA LYS A 25 -24.56 1.16 -4.34
C LYS A 25 -23.53 0.31 -3.62
N ALA A 26 -22.86 -0.55 -4.37
CA ALA A 26 -21.81 -1.43 -3.87
C ALA A 26 -20.42 -0.94 -4.30
N ALA A 27 -19.41 -1.17 -3.46
CA ALA A 27 -18.04 -0.71 -3.69
C ALA A 27 -17.44 -1.15 -5.03
N HIS A 28 -17.51 -2.45 -5.33
CA HIS A 28 -16.98 -3.01 -6.57
C HIS A 28 -17.70 -2.50 -7.84
N VAL A 29 -18.99 -2.14 -7.73
CA VAL A 29 -19.78 -1.59 -8.85
C VAL A 29 -19.38 -0.15 -9.11
N GLU A 30 -19.38 0.68 -8.07
CA GLU A 30 -18.97 2.09 -8.16
C GLU A 30 -17.51 2.23 -8.61
N LEU A 31 -16.62 1.32 -8.17
CA LEU A 31 -15.25 1.29 -8.65
C LEU A 31 -15.17 0.90 -10.13
N ALA A 32 -15.89 -0.12 -10.57
CA ALA A 32 -15.89 -0.54 -11.98
C ALA A 32 -16.34 0.61 -12.90
N GLU A 33 -17.39 1.35 -12.52
CA GLU A 33 -17.84 2.53 -13.26
C GLU A 33 -16.81 3.67 -13.22
N ARG A 34 -16.13 3.89 -12.09
CA ARG A 34 -15.04 4.87 -11.99
C ARG A 34 -13.85 4.50 -12.86
N MET A 35 -13.48 3.22 -12.90
CA MET A 35 -12.44 2.70 -13.78
C MET A 35 -12.84 2.91 -15.24
N ARG A 36 -14.09 2.60 -15.63
CA ARG A 36 -14.59 2.83 -16.99
C ARG A 36 -14.56 4.29 -17.42
N LYS A 37 -14.88 5.21 -16.52
CA LYS A 37 -14.78 6.67 -16.78
C LYS A 37 -13.33 7.15 -16.90
N ARG A 38 -12.39 6.48 -16.22
CA ARG A 38 -10.96 6.80 -16.25
C ARG A 38 -10.29 6.26 -17.51
N ASP A 39 -10.56 5.00 -17.82
CA ASP A 39 -10.09 4.29 -19.00
C ASP A 39 -11.00 3.08 -19.29
N ALA A 40 -11.72 3.13 -20.40
CA ALA A 40 -12.64 2.07 -20.80
C ALA A 40 -11.93 0.76 -21.19
N ALA A 41 -10.66 0.81 -21.63
CA ALA A 41 -9.93 -0.36 -22.09
C ALA A 41 -9.51 -1.30 -20.95
N THR A 42 -9.32 -0.76 -19.75
CA THR A 42 -8.88 -1.51 -18.56
C THR A 42 -10.01 -1.79 -17.57
N ALA A 43 -11.23 -1.37 -17.92
CA ALA A 43 -12.41 -1.48 -17.06
C ALA A 43 -12.92 -2.94 -16.97
N PRO A 44 -13.32 -3.40 -15.77
CA PRO A 44 -13.96 -4.70 -15.62
C PRO A 44 -15.29 -4.81 -16.39
N THR A 45 -15.57 -6.01 -16.89
CA THR A 45 -16.82 -6.38 -17.58
C THR A 45 -17.72 -7.25 -16.69
N VAL A 46 -18.99 -7.39 -17.08
CA VAL A 46 -19.93 -8.25 -16.34
C VAL A 46 -19.45 -9.70 -16.43
N GLY A 47 -19.35 -10.37 -15.28
CA GLY A 47 -18.74 -11.69 -15.12
C GLY A 47 -17.34 -11.63 -14.49
N ASP A 48 -16.66 -10.49 -14.56
CA ASP A 48 -15.32 -10.35 -14.00
C ASP A 48 -15.34 -10.20 -12.47
N ARG A 49 -14.19 -10.51 -11.87
CA ARG A 49 -13.91 -10.18 -10.47
C ARG A 49 -13.21 -8.83 -10.39
N VAL A 50 -13.76 -7.93 -9.59
CA VAL A 50 -13.24 -6.58 -9.35
C VAL A 50 -12.46 -6.58 -8.03
N PRO A 51 -11.11 -6.47 -8.07
CA PRO A 51 -10.29 -6.27 -6.88
C PRO A 51 -10.32 -4.80 -6.46
N TYR A 52 -10.39 -4.57 -5.15
CA TYR A 52 -10.34 -3.21 -4.60
C TYR A 52 -9.73 -3.20 -3.20
N VAL A 53 -9.24 -2.04 -2.80
CA VAL A 53 -8.83 -1.73 -1.42
C VAL A 53 -9.65 -0.57 -0.87
N ILE A 54 -9.72 -0.45 0.45
CA ILE A 54 -10.41 0.66 1.11
C ILE A 54 -9.41 1.74 1.51
N ILE A 55 -9.53 2.89 0.87
CA ILE A 55 -8.70 4.07 1.10
C ILE A 55 -9.26 4.95 2.22
N LYS A 56 -8.39 5.75 2.81
CA LYS A 56 -8.76 6.76 3.80
C LYS A 56 -9.49 7.90 3.09
N ALA A 57 -10.66 8.28 3.61
CA ALA A 57 -11.48 9.37 3.12
C ALA A 57 -12.00 10.24 4.28
N ALA A 58 -12.83 11.23 3.97
CA ALA A 58 -13.49 12.06 4.97
C ALA A 58 -14.31 11.21 5.96
N LYS A 59 -14.41 11.69 7.21
CA LYS A 59 -15.18 11.01 8.26
C LYS A 59 -16.65 10.92 7.81
N GLY A 60 -17.20 9.70 7.80
CA GLY A 60 -18.57 9.43 7.35
C GLY A 60 -18.71 9.08 5.86
N ALA A 61 -17.63 9.12 5.06
CA ALA A 61 -17.66 8.65 3.68
C ALA A 61 -18.06 7.18 3.60
N LYS A 62 -18.97 6.85 2.68
CA LYS A 62 -19.51 5.50 2.58
C LYS A 62 -18.49 4.56 1.95
N ALA A 63 -18.55 3.28 2.29
CA ALA A 63 -17.54 2.31 1.83
C ALA A 63 -17.38 2.26 0.30
N TYR A 64 -18.44 2.53 -0.47
CA TYR A 64 -18.37 2.57 -1.92
C TYR A 64 -17.57 3.77 -2.47
N GLU A 65 -17.56 4.89 -1.75
CA GLU A 65 -16.76 6.08 -2.09
C GLU A 65 -15.28 5.85 -1.77
N LYS A 66 -15.01 5.01 -0.77
CA LYS A 66 -13.67 4.68 -0.29
C LYS A 66 -12.99 3.52 -1.04
N SER A 67 -13.64 2.93 -2.03
CA SER A 67 -13.04 1.84 -2.80
C SER A 67 -12.16 2.37 -3.94
N GLU A 68 -10.99 1.77 -4.14
CA GLU A 68 -10.08 2.14 -5.24
C GLU A 68 -9.27 0.93 -5.73
N ASP A 69 -8.80 1.00 -6.98
CA ASP A 69 -7.98 -0.03 -7.60
C ASP A 69 -6.60 -0.12 -6.90
N PRO A 70 -6.11 -1.34 -6.56
CA PRO A 70 -4.84 -1.49 -5.84
C PRO A 70 -3.62 -0.95 -6.59
N ILE A 71 -3.58 -1.05 -7.92
CA ILE A 71 -2.48 -0.51 -8.74
C ILE A 71 -2.52 1.01 -8.72
N TYR A 72 -3.70 1.60 -8.90
CA TYR A 72 -3.89 3.05 -8.82
C TYR A 72 -3.48 3.62 -7.45
N VAL A 73 -3.82 2.90 -6.37
CA VAL A 73 -3.38 3.25 -5.01
C VAL A 73 -1.86 3.22 -4.89
N LEU A 74 -1.20 2.19 -5.43
CA LEU A 74 0.26 2.10 -5.44
C LEU A 74 0.90 3.19 -6.29
N GLU A 75 0.31 3.62 -7.40
CA GLU A 75 0.85 4.70 -8.23
C GLU A 75 0.76 6.05 -7.54
N ASN A 76 -0.41 6.35 -6.96
CA ASN A 76 -0.74 7.66 -6.42
C ASN A 76 -0.48 7.81 -4.91
N ASN A 77 0.18 6.84 -4.27
CA ASN A 77 0.46 6.83 -2.83
C ASN A 77 -0.78 7.02 -1.95
N ILE A 78 -1.94 6.54 -2.38
CA ILE A 78 -3.19 6.84 -1.69
C ILE A 78 -3.19 6.11 -0.33
N PRO A 79 -3.42 6.82 0.79
CA PRO A 79 -3.42 6.18 2.11
C PRO A 79 -4.56 5.17 2.23
N ILE A 80 -4.21 3.97 2.68
CA ILE A 80 -5.17 2.94 3.09
C ILE A 80 -5.84 3.33 4.42
N ASP A 81 -7.07 2.88 4.65
CA ASP A 81 -7.80 3.04 5.91
C ASP A 81 -7.54 1.85 6.86
N PRO A 82 -6.50 1.86 7.71
CA PRO A 82 -6.19 0.73 8.59
C PRO A 82 -7.32 0.44 9.58
N GLN A 83 -8.08 1.46 9.98
CA GLN A 83 -9.16 1.32 10.95
C GLN A 83 -10.29 0.47 10.36
N TYR A 84 -10.63 0.69 9.08
CA TYR A 84 -11.61 -0.14 8.39
C TYR A 84 -11.21 -1.62 8.37
N TYR A 85 -9.94 -1.93 8.06
CA TYR A 85 -9.50 -3.33 8.03
C TYR A 85 -9.48 -3.95 9.43
N LEU A 86 -9.06 -3.19 10.44
CA LEU A 86 -9.09 -3.65 11.83
C LEU A 86 -10.54 -3.94 12.26
N GLU A 87 -11.44 -2.96 12.20
CA GLU A 87 -12.81 -3.06 12.72
C GLU A 87 -13.73 -3.97 11.89
N ASN A 88 -13.68 -3.87 10.56
CA ASN A 88 -14.65 -4.53 9.69
C ASN A 88 -14.19 -5.91 9.22
N GLN A 89 -12.88 -6.15 9.10
CA GLN A 89 -12.34 -7.41 8.56
C GLN A 89 -11.76 -8.31 9.65
N LEU A 90 -11.00 -7.76 10.61
CA LEU A 90 -10.28 -8.55 11.61
C LEU A 90 -11.03 -8.71 12.93
N SER A 91 -11.62 -7.64 13.46
CA SER A 91 -12.20 -7.65 14.81
C SER A 91 -13.28 -8.70 14.99
N LYS A 92 -14.27 -8.78 14.08
CA LYS A 92 -15.41 -9.69 14.26
C LYS A 92 -15.01 -11.17 14.25
N PRO A 93 -14.19 -11.67 13.29
CA PRO A 93 -13.70 -13.04 13.34
C PRO A 93 -12.84 -13.34 14.57
N LEU A 94 -11.95 -12.41 14.96
CA LEU A 94 -11.08 -12.60 16.13
C LEU A 94 -11.89 -12.71 17.42
N LEU A 95 -12.85 -11.81 17.62
CA LEU A 95 -13.72 -11.85 18.78
C LEU A 95 -14.53 -13.14 18.86
N ARG A 96 -15.08 -13.61 17.74
CA ARG A 96 -15.82 -14.88 17.69
C ARG A 96 -14.98 -16.08 18.15
N ILE A 97 -13.67 -16.07 17.89
CA ILE A 97 -12.74 -17.15 18.28
C ILE A 97 -12.31 -17.01 19.74
N PHE A 98 -12.04 -15.80 20.20
CA PHE A 98 -11.39 -15.56 21.50
C PHE A 98 -12.34 -15.20 22.64
N GLU A 99 -13.56 -14.71 22.38
CA GLU A 99 -14.56 -14.41 23.41
C GLU A 99 -14.89 -15.62 24.33
N PRO A 100 -14.97 -16.87 23.83
CA PRO A 100 -15.18 -18.03 24.70
C PRO A 100 -14.00 -18.33 25.66
N ILE A 101 -12.81 -17.79 25.36
CA ILE A 101 -11.56 -18.09 26.09
C ILE A 101 -11.17 -16.92 27.00
N LEU A 102 -11.34 -15.68 26.52
CA LEU A 102 -10.92 -14.45 27.19
C LEU A 102 -12.13 -13.65 27.64
N LYS A 103 -12.15 -13.23 28.91
CA LYS A 103 -13.25 -12.44 29.49
C LYS A 103 -13.47 -11.09 28.80
N ASN A 104 -12.42 -10.46 28.24
CA ASN A 104 -12.47 -9.17 27.57
C ASN A 104 -11.59 -9.14 26.30
N ALA A 105 -11.79 -10.10 25.39
CA ALA A 105 -10.99 -10.28 24.17
C ALA A 105 -10.79 -8.97 23.36
N SER A 106 -11.82 -8.13 23.23
CA SER A 106 -11.74 -6.86 22.50
C SER A 106 -10.73 -5.88 23.09
N LYS A 107 -10.74 -5.71 24.41
CA LYS A 107 -9.85 -4.78 25.09
C LYS A 107 -8.40 -5.28 25.09
N GLU A 108 -8.20 -6.59 25.17
CA GLU A 108 -6.85 -7.17 25.22
C GLU A 108 -6.20 -7.28 23.84
N LEU A 109 -6.96 -7.64 22.80
CA LEU A 109 -6.41 -7.90 21.46
C LEU A 109 -6.37 -6.64 20.59
N LEU A 110 -7.42 -5.83 20.61
CA LEU A 110 -7.62 -4.76 19.63
C LEU A 110 -7.29 -3.36 20.16
N HIS A 111 -7.15 -3.23 21.48
CA HIS A 111 -6.87 -1.97 22.15
C HIS A 111 -5.65 -2.14 23.05
N GLY A 112 -4.82 -1.11 23.19
CA GLY A 112 -3.67 -1.20 24.10
C GLY A 112 -2.53 -0.30 23.72
N SER A 113 -1.36 -0.57 24.30
CA SER A 113 -0.11 0.09 23.94
C SER A 113 0.38 -0.34 22.55
N HIS A 114 0.10 -1.58 22.15
CA HIS A 114 0.53 -2.17 20.88
C HIS A 114 -0.16 -1.58 19.64
N THR A 115 -1.31 -0.92 19.78
CA THR A 115 -2.04 -0.31 18.65
C THR A 115 -1.86 1.20 18.52
N ARG A 116 -1.06 1.84 19.40
CA ARG A 116 -0.87 3.32 19.40
C ARG A 116 0.03 3.83 18.27
N ALA A 117 0.85 2.97 17.67
CA ALA A 117 1.75 3.34 16.59
C ALA A 117 1.06 3.12 15.23
N VAL A 118 0.65 4.21 14.58
CA VAL A 118 0.06 4.15 13.23
C VAL A 118 1.01 4.81 12.23
N SER A 119 1.35 4.08 11.18
CA SER A 119 2.08 4.62 10.03
C SER A 119 1.06 4.88 8.93
N ILE A 120 0.98 6.09 8.40
CA ILE A 120 0.09 6.42 7.27
C ILE A 120 0.93 7.06 6.19
N SER A 121 0.79 6.56 4.95
CA SER A 121 1.48 7.12 3.80
C SER A 121 0.91 8.49 3.46
N THR A 122 1.77 9.42 3.06
CA THR A 122 1.35 10.73 2.59
C THR A 122 0.93 10.62 1.11
N PRO A 123 -0.29 11.02 0.73
CA PRO A 123 -0.74 10.97 -0.67
C PRO A 123 0.12 11.89 -1.55
N SER A 124 0.44 11.42 -2.76
CA SER A 124 1.19 12.22 -3.74
C SER A 124 0.25 13.06 -4.59
N ASN A 125 0.61 14.33 -4.80
CA ASN A 125 0.08 15.22 -5.85
C ASN A 125 -1.45 15.40 -5.93
N SER A 126 -2.17 15.29 -4.81
CA SER A 126 -3.61 15.56 -4.76
C SER A 126 -3.96 16.76 -3.87
N GLY A 127 -4.78 17.68 -4.41
CA GLY A 127 -5.27 18.87 -3.71
C GLY A 127 -4.18 19.74 -3.10
N ILE A 128 -4.28 19.99 -1.79
CA ILE A 128 -3.35 20.82 -1.00
C ILE A 128 -1.90 20.30 -1.09
N MET A 129 -1.69 18.99 -1.28
CA MET A 129 -0.34 18.42 -1.37
C MET A 129 0.41 18.79 -2.65
N LYS A 130 -0.24 19.40 -3.65
CA LYS A 130 0.46 19.97 -4.82
C LYS A 130 1.31 21.21 -4.47
N PHE A 131 0.98 21.90 -3.38
CA PHE A 131 1.68 23.11 -2.93
C PHE A 131 2.63 22.85 -1.75
N ALA A 132 2.72 21.61 -1.29
CA ALA A 132 3.60 21.24 -0.18
C ALA A 132 5.05 21.13 -0.65
N LYS A 133 5.95 21.92 -0.07
CA LYS A 133 7.40 21.77 -0.28
C LYS A 133 7.90 20.58 0.55
N LYS A 134 8.54 19.61 -0.10
CA LYS A 134 9.14 18.46 0.58
C LYS A 134 10.35 18.91 1.40
N GLN A 135 10.22 18.91 2.72
CA GLN A 135 11.35 19.16 3.62
C GLN A 135 12.08 17.84 3.92
N LEU A 136 13.41 17.85 3.83
CA LEU A 136 14.21 16.68 4.20
C LEU A 136 14.18 16.46 5.71
N SER A 137 14.21 15.19 6.10
CA SER A 137 14.31 14.78 7.49
C SER A 137 15.53 13.89 7.70
N CYS A 138 16.07 13.95 8.91
CA CYS A 138 17.17 13.10 9.35
C CYS A 138 16.77 11.63 9.22
N ILE A 139 17.61 10.81 8.57
CA ILE A 139 17.31 9.39 8.39
C ILE A 139 17.16 8.67 9.74
N GLY A 140 17.99 9.01 10.72
CA GLY A 140 18.01 8.38 12.04
C GLY A 140 16.84 8.77 12.96
N CYS A 141 16.58 10.06 13.14
CA CYS A 141 15.62 10.55 14.15
C CYS A 141 14.39 11.27 13.58
N LYS A 142 14.29 11.42 12.25
CA LYS A 142 13.19 12.11 11.54
C LYS A 142 13.02 13.60 11.87
N THR A 143 13.95 14.22 12.62
CA THR A 143 13.99 15.67 12.81
C THR A 143 14.15 16.37 11.45
N PRO A 144 13.39 17.45 11.17
CA PRO A 144 13.54 18.22 9.94
C PRO A 144 14.96 18.79 9.81
N ILE A 145 15.48 18.80 8.59
CA ILE A 145 16.80 19.32 8.24
C ILE A 145 16.61 20.55 7.34
N SER A 146 17.38 21.60 7.59
CA SER A 146 17.28 22.87 6.85
C SER A 146 18.14 22.90 5.59
N LYS A 147 19.25 22.14 5.55
CA LYS A 147 20.15 22.07 4.41
C LYS A 147 19.79 20.89 3.51
N GLU A 148 19.69 21.12 2.21
CA GLU A 148 19.29 20.10 1.23
C GLU A 148 20.35 18.97 1.12
N ASP A 149 21.63 19.28 1.36
CA ASP A 149 22.73 18.31 1.26
C ASP A 149 22.98 17.49 2.53
N GLN A 150 22.19 17.70 3.59
CA GLN A 150 22.43 17.06 4.87
C GLN A 150 21.53 15.83 5.10
N THR A 151 22.17 14.68 5.32
CA THR A 151 21.48 13.39 5.50
C THR A 151 21.13 13.11 6.96
N LEU A 152 21.99 13.55 7.88
CA LEU A 152 21.85 13.36 9.32
C LEU A 152 21.89 14.69 10.08
N CYS A 153 21.11 14.80 11.15
CA CYS A 153 21.23 15.91 12.10
C CYS A 153 22.51 15.79 12.94
N SER A 154 22.91 16.87 13.62
CA SER A 154 24.13 16.91 14.46
C SER A 154 24.17 15.83 15.53
N HIS A 155 23.01 15.45 16.10
CA HIS A 155 22.92 14.39 17.10
C HIS A 155 23.10 12.98 16.53
N CYS A 156 22.76 12.75 15.26
CA CYS A 156 22.87 11.43 14.63
C CYS A 156 24.20 11.22 13.91
N LYS A 157 25.01 12.26 13.75
CA LYS A 157 26.30 12.20 13.02
C LYS A 157 27.28 11.19 13.62
N GLY A 158 27.28 10.97 14.94
CA GLY A 158 28.11 9.95 15.58
C GLY A 158 27.73 8.49 15.22
N ARG A 159 26.56 8.25 14.61
CA ARG A 159 26.08 6.91 14.20
C ARG A 159 25.99 6.77 12.67
N GLU A 160 26.81 7.52 11.95
CA GLU A 160 26.74 7.62 10.49
C GLU A 160 26.92 6.26 9.80
N ALA A 161 27.99 5.53 10.12
CA ALA A 161 28.28 4.22 9.56
C ALA A 161 27.17 3.20 9.84
N GLU A 162 26.62 3.19 11.06
CA GLU A 162 25.51 2.30 11.45
C GLU A 162 24.25 2.57 10.60
N LEU A 163 23.89 3.85 10.44
CA LEU A 163 22.72 4.26 9.68
C LEU A 163 22.89 4.05 8.17
N TYR A 164 24.10 4.26 7.64
CA TYR A 164 24.43 3.94 6.26
C TYR A 164 24.31 2.43 6.00
N GLN A 165 24.93 1.60 6.84
CA GLN A 165 24.87 0.15 6.72
C GLN A 165 23.42 -0.36 6.76
N LYS A 166 22.57 0.20 7.62
CA LYS A 166 21.12 -0.10 7.64
C LYS A 166 20.42 0.28 6.34
N THR A 167 20.77 1.42 5.75
CA THR A 167 20.16 1.89 4.50
C THR A 167 20.57 0.98 3.33
N VAL A 168 21.86 0.65 3.22
CA VAL A 168 22.38 -0.30 2.21
C VAL A 168 21.75 -1.68 2.36
N ALA A 169 21.64 -2.20 3.59
CA ALA A 169 21.02 -3.49 3.86
C ALA A 169 19.55 -3.51 3.40
N ASN A 170 18.80 -2.44 3.65
CA ASN A 170 17.41 -2.33 3.19
C ASN A 170 17.29 -2.31 1.66
N VAL A 171 18.17 -1.58 0.95
CA VAL A 171 18.19 -1.61 -0.53
C VAL A 171 18.49 -3.02 -1.03
N ARG A 172 19.52 -3.68 -0.50
CA ARG A 172 19.88 -5.06 -0.87
C ARG A 172 18.72 -6.04 -0.70
N GLU A 173 17.98 -5.95 0.41
CA GLU A 173 16.81 -6.80 0.65
C GLU A 173 15.71 -6.58 -0.40
N LEU A 174 15.47 -5.31 -0.77
CA LEU A 174 14.48 -4.94 -1.78
C LEU A 174 14.91 -5.34 -3.20
N GLU A 175 16.18 -5.20 -3.55
CA GLU A 175 16.75 -5.67 -4.83
C GLU A 175 16.57 -7.20 -4.97
N MET A 176 16.92 -7.95 -3.92
CA MET A 176 16.74 -9.40 -3.91
C MET A 176 15.26 -9.79 -4.05
N LEU A 177 14.36 -9.07 -3.38
CA LEU A 177 12.92 -9.31 -3.50
C LEU A 177 12.42 -9.00 -4.91
N PHE A 178 12.81 -7.85 -5.46
CA PHE A 178 12.47 -7.43 -6.82
C PHE A 178 12.93 -8.47 -7.85
N GLY A 179 14.20 -8.87 -7.81
CA GLY A 179 14.77 -9.86 -8.72
C GLY A 179 14.06 -11.21 -8.65
N LYS A 180 13.74 -11.70 -7.43
CA LYS A 180 12.98 -12.94 -7.24
C LYS A 180 11.58 -12.88 -7.86
N LEU A 181 10.84 -11.80 -7.61
CA LEU A 181 9.46 -11.66 -8.10
C LEU A 181 9.41 -11.54 -9.63
N TRP A 182 10.28 -10.74 -10.23
CA TRP A 182 10.31 -10.54 -11.68
C TRP A 182 10.82 -11.76 -12.44
N THR A 183 11.85 -12.45 -11.93
CA THR A 183 12.32 -13.71 -12.51
C THR A 183 11.22 -14.78 -12.47
N GLN A 184 10.43 -14.83 -11.39
CA GLN A 184 9.30 -15.76 -11.31
C GLN A 184 8.21 -15.45 -12.35
N CYS A 185 7.97 -14.18 -12.65
CA CYS A 185 7.06 -13.79 -13.72
C CYS A 185 7.57 -14.22 -15.11
N GLN A 186 8.86 -14.03 -15.41
CA GLN A 186 9.47 -14.48 -16.67
C GLN A 186 9.35 -16.00 -16.85
N ARG A 187 9.60 -16.76 -15.78
CA ARG A 187 9.40 -18.23 -15.77
C ARG A 187 7.95 -18.62 -16.02
N CYS A 188 7.00 -17.92 -15.40
CA CYS A 188 5.57 -18.15 -15.59
C CYS A 188 5.12 -17.88 -17.04
N GLN A 189 5.65 -16.82 -17.66
CA GLN A 189 5.40 -16.48 -19.07
C GLN A 189 6.13 -17.43 -20.05
N ALA A 190 7.14 -18.17 -19.58
CA ALA A 190 8.05 -18.97 -20.40
C ALA A 190 8.80 -18.15 -21.48
N SER A 191 9.08 -16.88 -21.20
CA SER A 191 9.85 -16.00 -22.08
C SER A 191 10.88 -15.20 -21.28
N LEU A 192 12.12 -15.20 -21.74
CA LEU A 192 13.23 -14.41 -21.16
C LEU A 192 13.56 -13.16 -21.98
N HIS A 193 13.04 -13.08 -23.21
CA HIS A 193 13.40 -12.06 -24.20
C HIS A 193 12.27 -11.07 -24.49
N GLN A 194 11.09 -11.28 -23.92
CA GLN A 194 9.92 -10.42 -24.10
C GLN A 194 9.48 -9.83 -22.78
N ASP A 195 8.75 -8.71 -22.87
CA ASP A 195 8.18 -8.05 -21.70
C ASP A 195 7.07 -8.87 -21.04
N VAL A 196 6.99 -8.77 -19.71
CA VAL A 196 5.97 -9.44 -18.90
C VAL A 196 4.69 -8.61 -18.85
N LEU A 197 3.80 -8.81 -19.83
CA LEU A 197 2.50 -8.11 -19.93
C LEU A 197 1.35 -8.85 -19.21
N CYS A 198 1.63 -9.44 -18.05
CA CYS A 198 0.62 -10.17 -17.26
C CYS A 198 -0.25 -9.22 -16.43
N THR A 199 -1.58 -9.41 -16.48
CA THR A 199 -2.60 -8.65 -15.71
C THR A 199 -3.44 -9.53 -14.77
N SER A 200 -3.00 -10.77 -14.50
CA SER A 200 -3.73 -11.71 -13.66
C SER A 200 -3.86 -11.20 -12.22
N ARG A 201 -5.07 -10.76 -11.86
CA ARG A 201 -5.41 -10.19 -10.54
C ARG A 201 -5.49 -11.23 -9.42
N ASP A 202 -5.64 -12.50 -9.76
CA ASP A 202 -5.64 -13.63 -8.82
C ASP A 202 -4.23 -14.15 -8.52
N CYS A 203 -3.21 -13.70 -9.27
CA CYS A 203 -1.83 -14.08 -9.01
C CYS A 203 -1.30 -13.35 -7.76
N PRO A 204 -0.77 -14.06 -6.75
CA PRO A 204 -0.23 -13.43 -5.54
C PRO A 204 1.00 -12.55 -5.82
N ILE A 205 1.66 -12.73 -6.96
CA ILE A 205 2.84 -11.94 -7.35
C ILE A 205 2.44 -10.61 -8.00
N PHE A 206 1.24 -10.50 -8.57
CA PHE A 206 0.86 -9.39 -9.44
C PHE A 206 0.99 -8.01 -8.77
N TYR A 207 0.40 -7.84 -7.59
CA TYR A 207 0.54 -6.58 -6.83
C TYR A 207 1.91 -6.47 -6.13
N ARG A 208 2.47 -7.61 -5.71
CA ARG A 208 3.74 -7.68 -4.98
C ARG A 208 4.91 -7.17 -5.79
N ARG A 209 5.02 -7.56 -7.06
CA ARG A 209 6.10 -7.10 -7.95
C ARG A 209 6.06 -5.58 -8.15
N LYS A 210 4.87 -4.99 -8.27
CA LYS A 210 4.66 -3.55 -8.46
C LYS A 210 4.99 -2.78 -7.18
N LYS A 211 4.61 -3.33 -6.02
CA LYS A 211 5.00 -2.79 -4.71
C LYS A 211 6.52 -2.86 -4.51
N ALA A 212 7.15 -4.02 -4.75
CA ALA A 212 8.59 -4.21 -4.57
C ALA A 212 9.40 -3.26 -5.46
N GLN A 213 8.97 -3.05 -6.72
CA GLN A 213 9.57 -2.06 -7.62
C GLN A 213 9.52 -0.65 -7.01
N LYS A 214 8.35 -0.22 -6.53
CA LYS A 214 8.19 1.10 -5.93
C LYS A 214 8.99 1.27 -4.64
N ASP A 215 8.93 0.29 -3.75
CA ASP A 215 9.67 0.32 -2.48
C ASP A 215 11.19 0.39 -2.75
N LEU A 216 11.69 -0.34 -3.75
CA LEU A 216 13.09 -0.29 -4.19
C LEU A 216 13.47 1.11 -4.67
N THR A 217 12.71 1.70 -5.60
CA THR A 217 12.97 3.07 -6.09
C THR A 217 12.96 4.10 -4.96
N GLU A 218 12.05 3.99 -4.00
CA GLU A 218 12.04 4.88 -2.83
C GLU A 218 13.26 4.69 -1.92
N ALA A 219 13.73 3.45 -1.76
CA ALA A 219 14.90 3.12 -0.95
C ALA A 219 16.21 3.56 -1.62
N GLU A 220 16.33 3.42 -2.95
CA GLU A 220 17.45 3.93 -3.74
C GLU A 220 17.59 5.44 -3.58
N VAL A 221 16.49 6.20 -3.69
CA VAL A 221 16.49 7.65 -3.46
C VAL A 221 16.91 8.00 -2.02
N GLN A 222 16.64 7.16 -1.02
CA GLN A 222 17.19 7.37 0.33
C GLN A 222 18.67 7.05 0.41
N LEU A 223 19.15 6.07 -0.36
CA LEU A 223 20.56 5.69 -0.41
C LEU A 223 21.42 6.74 -1.12
N GLU A 224 20.91 7.36 -2.18
CA GLU A 224 21.57 8.45 -2.92
C GLU A 224 21.88 9.69 -2.06
N ARG A 225 21.18 9.85 -0.93
CA ARG A 225 21.47 10.92 0.03
C ARG A 225 22.83 10.75 0.72
N TRP A 226 23.37 9.54 0.73
CA TRP A 226 24.68 9.27 1.29
C TRP A 226 25.73 9.53 0.20
N GLN A 227 26.10 10.81 0.03
CA GLN A 227 27.21 11.19 -0.83
C GLN A 227 28.53 10.92 -0.09
N PHE A 228 29.34 10.02 -0.63
CA PHE A 228 30.74 9.82 -0.27
C PHE A 228 31.63 10.26 -1.42
#